data_AF-A0A800BWA8-F1
#
_entry.id   AF-A0A800BWA8-F1
#
_cell.length_a   1.000
_cell.length_b   1.000
_cell.length_c   1.000
_cell.angle_alpha   90.00
_cell.angle_beta   90.00
_cell.angle_gamma   90.00
#
_symmetry.space_group_name_H-M   'P 1'
#
loop_
_entity.id
_entity.type
_entity.pdbx_description
1 polymer ?
#
loop_
_entity_poly.entity_id
_entity_poly.type
_entity_poly.pdbx_seq_one_letter_code
_entity_poly.pdbx_strand_id
1 'polypeptide(L)'
;MKPLKLKVRFLTPAFLGDAEQKGVWRVPPFKAQLRYWWRFVYAASQNHGVDIERMRQAEGELFGAASGGSGYASKVRMRLDCWRVGNLEKWDSAKYGAISHPEVGRS
;
A
#
# COMPACT_ATOMS: atom_id res chain seq x y z
N MET A 1 20.38 13.10 5.12
CA MET A 1 19.46 12.35 4.23
C MET A 1 18.62 13.35 3.44
N LYS A 2 18.58 13.25 2.10
CA LYS A 2 17.77 14.13 1.24
C LYS A 2 16.35 13.56 1.11
N PRO A 3 15.28 14.35 1.32
CA PRO A 3 13.92 13.84 1.18
C PRO A 3 13.59 13.56 -0.29
N LEU A 4 12.97 12.41 -0.55
CA LEU A 4 12.39 12.08 -1.85
C LEU A 4 10.94 12.57 -1.89
N LYS A 5 10.60 13.44 -2.86
CA LYS A 5 9.23 13.88 -3.10
C LYS A 5 8.68 13.13 -4.30
N LEU A 6 7.58 12.41 -4.10
CA LEU A 6 6.91 11.62 -5.14
C LEU A 6 5.46 12.08 -5.28
N LYS A 7 5.00 12.21 -6.52
CA LYS A 7 3.58 12.40 -6.82
C LYS A 7 2.98 11.05 -7.18
N VAL A 8 1.97 10.63 -6.43
CA VAL A 8 1.25 9.37 -6.66
C VAL A 8 -0.18 9.71 -7.06
N ARG A 9 -0.75 8.90 -7.97
CA ARG A 9 -2.16 8.99 -8.34
C ARG A 9 -2.74 7.59 -8.52
N PHE A 10 -4.02 7.44 -8.20
CA PHE A 10 -4.75 6.25 -8.62
C PHE A 10 -5.17 6.40 -10.08
N LEU A 11 -4.97 5.33 -10.86
CA LEU A 11 -5.40 5.27 -12.27
C LEU A 11 -6.84 4.79 -12.41
N THR A 12 -7.34 4.08 -11.41
CA THR A 12 -8.72 3.59 -11.28
C THR A 12 -9.33 4.17 -10.00
N PRO A 13 -10.67 4.17 -9.85
CA PRO A 13 -11.29 4.43 -8.56
C PRO A 13 -10.67 3.55 -7.46
N ALA A 14 -10.39 4.13 -6.30
CA ALA A 14 -9.75 3.45 -5.18
C ALA A 14 -10.61 3.54 -3.93
N PHE A 15 -10.73 2.42 -3.21
CA PHE A 15 -11.45 2.33 -1.95
C PHE A 15 -10.49 2.61 -0.80
N LEU A 16 -10.56 3.82 -0.23
CA LEU A 16 -9.67 4.29 0.85
C LEU A 16 -10.45 4.51 2.15
N GLY A 17 -11.41 3.64 2.44
CA GLY A 17 -12.31 3.78 3.57
C GLY A 17 -11.58 3.87 4.91
N ASP A 18 -12.02 4.79 5.76
CA ASP A 18 -11.86 4.70 7.21
C ASP A 18 -13.07 3.99 7.85
N ALA A 19 -13.11 3.96 9.19
CA ALA A 19 -14.21 3.33 9.92
C ALA A 19 -15.58 3.98 9.63
N GLU A 20 -15.60 5.21 9.10
CA GLU A 20 -16.81 5.94 8.72
C GLU A 20 -17.15 5.78 7.23
N GLN A 21 -16.50 4.85 6.51
CA GLN A 21 -16.66 4.65 5.06
C GLN A 21 -16.32 5.90 4.22
N LYS A 22 -15.53 6.83 4.78
CA LYS A 22 -15.05 8.00 4.04
C LYS A 22 -13.69 7.70 3.41
N GLY A 23 -13.49 8.16 2.19
CA GLY A 23 -12.21 8.05 1.51
C GLY A 23 -11.17 8.94 2.17
N VAL A 24 -10.27 8.36 2.97
CA VAL A 24 -9.20 9.10 3.66
C VAL A 24 -7.83 8.61 3.22
N TRP A 25 -7.02 9.55 2.72
CA TRP A 25 -5.62 9.28 2.44
C TRP A 25 -4.81 9.26 3.72
N ARG A 26 -4.28 8.09 4.10
CA ARG A 26 -3.47 7.93 5.32
C ARG A 26 -2.09 7.37 4.97
N VAL A 27 -1.07 7.81 5.69
CA VAL A 27 0.31 7.28 5.54
C VAL A 27 0.43 5.79 5.96
N PRO A 28 -0.25 5.30 7.02
CA PRO A 28 -0.09 3.91 7.45
C PRO A 28 -0.39 2.85 6.37
N PRO A 29 -1.50 2.94 5.59
CA PRO A 29 -1.74 2.03 4.46
C PRO A 29 -0.62 2.02 3.40
N PHE A 30 -0.10 3.20 3.03
CA PHE A 30 1.02 3.29 2.08
C PHE A 30 2.29 2.62 2.63
N LYS A 31 2.60 2.85 3.90
CA LYS A 31 3.76 2.24 4.54
C LYS A 31 3.60 0.72 4.65
N ALA A 32 2.40 0.23 4.92
CA ALA A 32 2.10 -1.21 4.94
C ALA A 32 2.29 -1.85 3.56
N GLN A 33 1.81 -1.21 2.48
CA GLN A 33 2.03 -1.71 1.12
C GLN A 33 3.51 -1.70 0.74
N LEU A 34 4.26 -0.67 1.14
CA LEU A 34 5.70 -0.62 0.92
C LEU A 34 6.44 -1.76 1.64
N ARG A 35 6.05 -2.09 2.89
CA ARG A 35 6.55 -3.28 3.62
C ARG A 35 6.21 -4.58 2.91
N TYR A 36 4.99 -4.70 2.39
CA TYR A 36 4.57 -5.88 1.63
C TYR A 36 5.46 -6.08 0.40
N TRP A 37 5.59 -5.07 -0.46
CA TRP A 37 6.44 -5.14 -1.65
C TRP A 37 7.92 -5.29 -1.33
N TRP A 38 8.40 -4.71 -0.22
CA TRP A 38 9.77 -4.91 0.22
C TRP A 38 10.07 -6.40 0.48
N ARG A 39 9.13 -7.16 1.07
CA ARG A 39 9.30 -8.62 1.27
C ARG A 39 9.43 -9.40 -0.04
N PHE A 40 8.69 -9.01 -1.08
CA PHE A 40 8.83 -9.61 -2.42
C PHE A 40 10.21 -9.35 -3.00
N VAL A 41 10.67 -8.09 -2.97
CA VAL A 41 12.01 -7.71 -3.46
C VAL A 41 13.11 -8.38 -2.64
N TYR A 42 12.94 -8.48 -1.33
CA TYR A 42 13.86 -9.21 -0.45
C TYR A 42 13.96 -10.67 -0.88
N ALA A 43 12.81 -11.35 -1.07
CA ALA A 43 12.79 -12.74 -1.51
C ALA A 43 13.49 -12.95 -2.86
N ALA A 44 13.23 -12.06 -3.83
CA ALA A 44 13.90 -12.10 -5.13
C ALA A 44 15.42 -11.91 -5.00
N SER A 45 15.88 -11.01 -4.11
CA SER A 45 17.31 -10.81 -3.86
C SER A 45 18.00 -12.02 -3.20
N GLN A 46 17.23 -12.88 -2.54
CA GLN A 46 17.71 -14.14 -1.95
C GLN A 46 17.45 -15.36 -2.87
N ASN A 47 17.20 -15.14 -4.16
CA ASN A 47 16.87 -16.19 -5.13
C ASN A 47 15.72 -17.11 -4.64
N HIS A 48 14.74 -16.53 -3.96
CA HIS A 48 13.59 -17.18 -3.33
C HIS A 48 13.91 -18.17 -2.19
N GLY A 49 15.17 -18.30 -1.76
CA GLY A 49 15.60 -19.06 -0.58
C GLY A 49 15.52 -18.25 0.71
N VAL A 50 14.30 -17.90 1.15
CA VAL A 50 14.10 -16.97 2.27
C VAL A 50 14.11 -17.66 3.63
N ASP A 51 15.00 -17.21 4.51
CA ASP A 51 14.89 -17.40 5.96
C ASP A 51 13.95 -16.32 6.54
N ILE A 52 12.81 -16.75 7.06
CA ILE A 52 11.74 -15.87 7.56
C ILE A 52 12.21 -15.02 8.74
N GLU A 53 13.03 -15.57 9.63
CA GLU A 53 13.48 -14.85 10.82
C GLU A 53 14.47 -13.76 10.45
N ARG A 54 15.40 -14.06 9.53
CA ARG A 54 16.31 -13.04 8.98
C ARG A 54 15.55 -11.94 8.22
N MET A 55 14.53 -12.31 7.45
CA MET A 55 13.69 -11.34 6.76
C MET A 55 12.94 -10.43 7.74
N ARG A 56 12.36 -10.99 8.81
CA ARG A 56 11.66 -10.22 9.85
C ARG A 56 12.59 -9.24 10.56
N GLN A 57 13.82 -9.67 10.87
CA GLN A 57 14.84 -8.81 11.46
C GLN A 57 15.19 -7.65 10.52
N ALA A 58 15.50 -7.95 9.26
CA ALA A 58 15.83 -6.94 8.26
C ALA A 58 14.65 -5.96 7.98
N GLU A 59 13.41 -6.47 7.93
CA GLU A 59 12.21 -5.63 7.80
C GLU A 59 12.06 -4.69 9.00
N GLY A 60 12.23 -5.24 10.21
CA GLY A 60 12.17 -4.51 11.45
C GLY A 60 13.23 -3.40 11.50
N GLU A 61 14.47 -3.69 11.15
CA GLU A 61 15.55 -2.70 11.15
C GLU A 61 15.29 -1.52 10.22
N LEU A 62 14.60 -1.75 9.09
CA LEU A 62 14.27 -0.73 8.11
C LEU A 62 13.01 0.06 8.48
N PHE A 63 11.94 -0.65 8.82
CA PHE A 63 10.62 -0.07 9.00
C PHE A 63 10.18 0.12 10.45
N GLY A 64 10.97 -0.34 11.41
CA GLY A 64 10.68 -0.36 12.83
C GLY A 64 9.85 -1.57 13.25
N ALA A 65 10.12 -2.08 14.45
CA ALA A 65 9.35 -3.14 15.10
C ALA A 65 8.99 -2.73 16.53
N ALA A 66 7.80 -3.12 16.99
CA ALA A 66 7.39 -3.00 18.38
C ALA A 66 7.64 -4.36 19.07
N SER A 67 8.75 -4.48 19.79
CA SER A 67 8.97 -5.55 20.76
C SER A 67 8.87 -4.93 22.16
N GLY A 68 8.16 -5.59 23.08
CA GLY A 68 7.85 -5.09 24.42
C GLY A 68 9.08 -4.83 25.30
N GLY A 69 9.83 -3.76 25.00
CA GLY A 69 11.05 -3.31 25.68
C GLY A 69 12.25 -3.03 24.77
N SER A 70 12.30 -3.56 23.54
CA SER A 70 13.46 -3.45 22.63
C SER A 70 13.11 -2.95 21.23
N GLY A 71 11.93 -2.34 21.07
CA GLY A 71 11.46 -1.83 19.79
C GLY A 71 12.36 -0.72 19.26
N TYR A 72 12.58 -0.72 17.95
CA TYR A 72 13.37 0.29 17.27
C TYR A 72 12.51 1.13 16.31
N ALA A 73 12.81 2.42 16.26
CA ALA A 73 12.12 3.37 15.41
C ALA A 73 12.43 3.11 13.92
N SER A 74 11.42 3.36 13.08
CA SER A 74 11.55 3.24 11.62
C SER A 74 12.60 4.18 11.04
N LYS A 75 13.55 3.64 10.26
CA LYS A 75 14.48 4.44 9.45
C LYS A 75 13.77 5.12 8.28
N VAL A 76 12.65 4.56 7.82
CA VAL A 76 11.79 5.14 6.78
C VAL A 76 10.75 6.08 7.41
N ARG A 77 10.82 7.38 7.08
CA ARG A 77 9.82 8.39 7.46
C ARG A 77 9.05 8.85 6.22
N MET A 78 7.72 8.73 6.27
CA MET A 78 6.82 9.16 5.20
C MET A 78 5.87 10.23 5.73
N ARG A 79 5.55 11.21 4.89
CA ARG A 79 4.57 12.26 5.19
C ARG A 79 3.72 12.47 3.95
N LEU A 80 2.42 12.68 4.15
CA LEU A 80 1.55 13.16 3.12
C LEU A 80 1.68 14.69 3.06
N ASP A 81 1.92 15.23 1.87
CA ASP A 81 2.07 16.69 1.67
C ASP A 81 0.71 17.35 1.49
N CYS A 82 -0.01 16.97 0.43
CA CYS A 82 -1.36 17.44 0.17
C CYS A 82 -2.25 16.31 -0.37
N TRP A 83 -3.55 16.40 -0.07
CA TRP A 83 -4.60 15.56 -0.63
C TRP A 83 -5.58 16.45 -1.40
N ARG A 84 -5.92 16.04 -2.62
CA ARG A 84 -6.96 16.67 -3.42
C ARG A 84 -7.98 15.61 -3.77
N VAL A 85 -9.21 15.81 -3.33
CA VAL A 85 -10.33 14.93 -3.68
C VAL A 85 -10.48 14.95 -5.20
N GLY A 86 -10.63 13.78 -5.81
CA GLY A 86 -10.87 13.68 -7.23
C GLY A 86 -12.27 14.17 -7.58
N ASN A 87 -12.46 14.72 -8.78
CA ASN A 87 -13.75 15.26 -9.23
C ASN A 87 -14.71 14.17 -9.74
N LEU A 88 -14.38 12.89 -9.55
CA LEU A 88 -15.17 11.77 -10.05
C LEU A 88 -16.21 11.37 -9.01
N GLU A 89 -17.37 12.00 -9.07
CA GLU A 89 -18.48 11.74 -8.14
C GLU A 89 -19.36 10.55 -8.56
N LYS A 90 -19.46 10.30 -9.87
CA LYS A 90 -20.22 9.20 -10.46
C LYS A 90 -19.35 8.44 -11.45
N TRP A 91 -19.33 7.12 -11.30
CA TRP A 91 -18.75 6.24 -12.30
C TRP A 91 -19.77 6.04 -13.41
N ASP A 92 -19.43 6.50 -14.61
CA ASP A 92 -20.25 6.30 -15.81
C ASP A 92 -20.11 4.86 -16.30
N SER A 93 -20.83 3.94 -15.65
CA SER A 93 -20.90 2.53 -16.04
C SER A 93 -21.50 2.34 -17.43
N ALA A 94 -22.34 3.28 -17.91
CA ALA A 94 -22.92 3.23 -19.23
C ALA A 94 -21.87 3.44 -20.34
N LYS A 95 -20.86 4.29 -20.09
CA LYS A 95 -19.75 4.52 -21.03
C LYS A 95 -18.88 3.29 -21.29
N TYR A 96 -18.71 2.42 -20.29
CA TYR A 96 -17.84 1.24 -20.41
C TYR A 96 -18.60 -0.06 -20.68
N GLY A 97 -19.94 -0.04 -20.55
CA GLY A 97 -20.81 -1.19 -20.80
C GLY A 97 -20.63 -2.30 -19.77
N ALA A 98 -21.65 -3.16 -19.63
CA ALA A 98 -21.48 -4.41 -18.91
C ALA A 98 -20.69 -5.39 -19.78
N ILE A 99 -19.56 -5.89 -19.29
CA ILE A 99 -18.82 -6.97 -19.94
C ILE A 99 -19.43 -8.29 -19.45
N SER A 100 -19.88 -9.13 -20.39
CA SER A 100 -20.41 -10.45 -20.05
C SER A 100 -19.25 -11.42 -19.83
N HIS A 101 -19.18 -11.97 -18.62
CA HIS A 101 -18.19 -12.96 -18.20
C HIS A 101 -18.81 -14.36 -18.25
N PRO A 102 -18.46 -15.23 -19.22
CA PRO A 102 -19.07 -16.55 -19.40
C PRO A 102 -18.89 -17.47 -18.18
N GLU A 103 -17.83 -17.27 -17.40
CA GLU A 103 -17.50 -18.04 -16.20
C GLU A 103 -18.46 -17.86 -15.02
N VAL A 104 -19.26 -16.79 -15.00
CA VAL A 104 -20.12 -16.44 -13.85
C VAL A 104 -21.59 -16.84 -14.07
N GLY A 105 -21.95 -17.32 -15.26
CA GLY A 105 -23.36 -17.52 -15.64
C GLY A 105 -24.15 -16.20 -15.67
N ARG A 106 -25.32 -16.19 -16.32
CA ARG A 106 -26.21 -15.01 -16.26
C ARG A 106 -26.98 -15.05 -14.93
N SER A 107 -26.81 -14.03 -14.09
CA SER A 107 -27.68 -13.77 -12.94
C SER A 107 -29.02 -13.21 -13.39
#